data_AF-A0A3C1Q4Q5-F1
#
_entry.id   AF-A0A3C1Q4Q5-F1
#
_cell.length_a   1.000
_cell.length_b   1.000
_cell.length_c   1.000
_cell.angle_alpha   90.00
_cell.angle_beta   90.00
_cell.angle_gamma   90.00
#
_symmetry.space_group_name_H-M   'P 1'
#
loop_
_entity.id
_entity.type
_entity.pdbx_description
1 polymer ?
#
loop_
_entity_poly.entity_id
_entity_poly.type
_entity_poly.pdbx_seq_one_letter_code
_entity_poly.pdbx_strand_id
1 'polypeptide(L)'
;MSWFKENKFLGGLLVVTILLAAIIIFLGMKAGTNLEEVQQQVATKEAALKKDLSLNPYPTAQNAKDKEASLKVVLSKATEAREKLLAFRPEKMENISGKDFATKLTDSVTRVTELFPGEKAIPSGFYLGFKKYRGSQPKAEATGLLSYQLDGMEYLLTQASEAGVKQIENLVRESIPQEDGKGWAENKKGRSSRTSKRGGFKAPKFDDLPTVARRMPVEFTFKAPEPVVRDFFTRIGNSDEYFFETRIARVLNPASIPSAGKAASSEKKSDDGGGGAFGAIEIEGEETVEEEPV
;
A
#
# COMPACT_ATOMS: atom_id res chain seq x y z
N MET A 1 5.49 -47.29 79.06
CA MET A 1 4.35 -46.40 78.77
C MET A 1 3.03 -47.08 79.13
N SER A 2 2.58 -47.00 80.40
CA SER A 2 1.28 -47.56 80.83
C SER A 2 0.38 -46.55 81.55
N TRP A 3 0.71 -45.26 81.48
CA TRP A 3 -0.14 -44.17 81.99
C TRP A 3 -1.58 -44.20 81.43
N PHE A 4 -1.74 -44.65 80.18
CA PHE A 4 -3.04 -44.77 79.52
C PHE A 4 -3.98 -45.84 80.14
N LYS A 5 -3.43 -46.84 80.84
CA LYS A 5 -4.23 -47.88 81.51
C LYS A 5 -4.72 -47.45 82.89
N GLU A 6 -4.00 -46.54 83.54
CA GLU A 6 -4.33 -46.01 84.88
C GLU A 6 -5.36 -44.88 84.81
N ASN A 7 -5.31 -44.04 83.78
CA ASN A 7 -6.20 -42.88 83.63
C ASN A 7 -7.06 -42.97 82.37
N LYS A 8 -7.91 -44.02 82.28
CA LYS A 8 -8.76 -44.29 81.10
C LYS A 8 -9.67 -43.12 80.72
N PHE A 9 -10.17 -42.37 81.70
CA PHE A 9 -10.97 -41.17 81.46
C PHE A 9 -10.15 -40.06 80.78
N LEU A 10 -8.94 -39.80 81.28
CA LEU A 10 -8.05 -38.78 80.75
C LEU A 10 -7.53 -39.14 79.34
N GLY A 11 -7.21 -40.42 79.12
CA GLY A 11 -6.83 -40.94 77.82
C GLY A 11 -7.96 -40.87 76.78
N GLY A 12 -9.20 -41.21 77.19
CA GLY A 12 -10.39 -41.09 76.34
C GLY A 12 -10.73 -39.63 76.01
N LEU A 13 -10.66 -38.74 77.01
CA LEU A 13 -10.85 -37.30 76.83
C LEU A 13 -9.85 -36.74 75.80
N LEU A 14 -8.56 -37.08 75.95
CA LEU A 14 -7.48 -36.62 75.07
C LEU A 14 -7.69 -37.06 73.61
N VAL A 15 -8.16 -38.28 73.38
CA VAL A 15 -8.49 -38.76 72.03
C VAL A 15 -9.67 -37.98 71.42
N VAL A 16 -10.70 -37.69 72.21
CA VAL A 16 -11.87 -36.93 71.76
C VAL A 16 -11.51 -35.47 71.45
N THR A 17 -10.67 -34.82 72.26
CA THR A 17 -10.21 -33.45 71.98
C THR A 17 -9.35 -33.37 70.72
N ILE A 18 -8.47 -34.35 70.47
CA ILE A 18 -7.68 -34.40 69.24
C ILE A 18 -8.59 -34.57 68.02
N LEU A 19 -9.61 -35.42 68.09
CA LEU A 19 -10.57 -35.61 67.00
C LEU A 19 -11.40 -34.34 66.73
N LEU A 20 -11.89 -33.66 67.77
CA LEU A 20 -12.60 -32.38 67.63
C LEU A 20 -11.71 -31.29 67.04
N ALA A 21 -10.45 -31.19 67.48
CA ALA A 21 -9.49 -30.26 66.92
C ALA A 21 -9.23 -30.55 65.43
N ALA A 22 -9.07 -31.82 65.04
CA ALA A 22 -8.90 -32.21 63.64
C ALA A 22 -10.12 -31.86 62.77
N ILE A 23 -11.34 -32.01 63.29
CA ILE A 23 -12.58 -31.63 62.59
C ILE A 23 -12.66 -30.10 62.41
N ILE A 24 -12.35 -29.32 63.46
CA ILE A 24 -12.34 -27.85 63.40
C ILE A 24 -11.29 -27.35 62.41
N ILE A 25 -10.09 -27.93 62.42
CA ILE A 25 -9.02 -27.61 61.46
C ILE A 25 -9.45 -27.96 60.03
N PHE A 26 -10.07 -29.14 59.82
CA PHE A 26 -10.58 -29.54 58.50
C PHE A 26 -11.66 -28.60 57.96
N LEU A 27 -12.62 -28.19 58.80
CA LEU A 27 -13.67 -27.23 58.42
C LEU A 27 -13.09 -25.84 58.16
N GLY A 28 -12.12 -25.40 58.97
CA GLY A 28 -11.40 -24.13 58.77
C GLY A 28 -10.62 -24.10 57.46
N MET A 29 -9.92 -25.19 57.13
CA MET A 29 -9.21 -25.32 55.84
C MET A 29 -10.18 -25.27 54.65
N LYS A 30 -11.31 -25.99 54.72
CA LYS A 30 -12.31 -26.01 53.64
C LYS A 30 -13.00 -24.64 53.45
N ALA A 31 -13.24 -23.91 54.53
CA ALA A 31 -13.79 -22.55 54.45
C ALA A 31 -12.76 -21.55 53.89
N GLY A 32 -11.50 -21.69 54.28
CA GLY A 32 -10.38 -20.87 53.78
C GLY A 32 -10.16 -21.04 52.28
N THR A 33 -10.15 -22.29 51.78
CA THR A 33 -9.97 -22.57 50.34
C THR A 33 -11.11 -22.02 49.49
N ASN A 34 -12.35 -22.14 49.95
CA ASN A 34 -13.52 -21.61 49.22
C ASN A 34 -13.49 -20.07 49.16
N LEU A 35 -13.06 -19.41 50.23
CA LEU A 35 -12.96 -17.95 50.29
C LEU A 35 -11.83 -17.45 49.38
N GLU A 36 -10.67 -18.11 49.42
CA GLU A 36 -9.52 -17.79 48.55
C GLU A 36 -9.87 -18.00 47.08
N GLU A 37 -10.57 -19.08 46.73
CA GLU A 37 -11.05 -19.34 45.37
C GLU A 37 -12.02 -18.26 44.89
N VAL A 38 -12.99 -17.87 45.72
CA VAL A 38 -13.94 -16.79 45.37
C VAL A 38 -13.23 -15.44 45.23
N GLN A 39 -12.28 -15.11 46.10
CA GLN A 39 -11.48 -13.89 46.00
C GLN A 39 -10.64 -13.86 44.73
N GLN A 40 -9.99 -14.98 44.37
CA GLN A 40 -9.25 -15.10 43.11
C GLN A 40 -10.16 -14.96 41.89
N GLN A 41 -11.38 -15.54 41.93
CA GLN A 41 -12.36 -15.38 40.86
C GLN A 41 -12.84 -13.94 40.71
N VAL A 42 -13.10 -13.24 41.83
CA VAL A 42 -13.49 -11.83 41.82
C VAL A 42 -12.34 -10.97 41.28
N ALA A 43 -11.12 -11.13 41.78
CA ALA A 43 -9.95 -10.41 41.29
C ALA A 43 -9.69 -10.65 39.79
N THR A 44 -9.90 -11.88 39.31
CA THR A 44 -9.78 -12.22 37.88
C THR A 44 -10.86 -11.53 37.04
N LYS A 45 -12.11 -11.51 37.52
CA LYS A 45 -13.23 -10.84 36.84
C LYS A 45 -13.06 -9.32 36.83
N GLU A 46 -12.60 -8.72 37.92
CA GLU A 46 -12.28 -7.29 38.00
C GLU A 46 -11.14 -6.90 37.06
N ALA A 47 -10.08 -7.71 37.00
CA ALA A 47 -8.97 -7.51 36.09
C ALA A 47 -9.42 -7.62 34.62
N ALA A 48 -10.28 -8.59 34.29
CA ALA A 48 -10.87 -8.75 32.96
C ALA A 48 -11.76 -7.55 32.60
N LEU A 49 -12.62 -7.10 33.51
CA LEU A 49 -13.49 -5.94 33.29
C LEU A 49 -12.69 -4.65 33.11
N LYS A 50 -11.66 -4.42 33.93
CA LYS A 50 -10.75 -3.27 33.77
C LYS A 50 -10.01 -3.31 32.43
N LYS A 51 -9.59 -4.50 32.00
CA LYS A 51 -8.99 -4.70 30.68
C LYS A 51 -9.99 -4.36 29.57
N ASP A 52 -11.21 -4.88 29.64
CA ASP A 52 -12.22 -4.62 28.62
C ASP A 52 -12.54 -3.12 28.55
N LEU A 53 -12.76 -2.46 29.71
CA LEU A 53 -12.99 -1.01 29.81
C LEU A 53 -11.86 -0.16 29.24
N SER A 54 -10.62 -0.68 29.25
CA SER A 54 -9.46 0.01 28.67
C SER A 54 -9.38 -0.12 27.14
N LEU A 55 -10.18 -0.98 26.52
CA LEU A 55 -10.23 -1.10 25.06
C LEU A 55 -11.02 0.08 24.46
N ASN A 56 -10.54 0.59 23.33
CA ASN A 56 -11.24 1.60 22.55
C ASN A 56 -11.49 1.06 21.12
N PRO A 57 -12.76 0.87 20.69
CA PRO A 57 -13.98 1.05 21.47
C PRO A 57 -14.17 -0.04 22.54
N TYR A 58 -14.82 0.30 23.66
CA TYR A 58 -15.19 -0.65 24.72
C TYR A 58 -16.11 -1.75 24.14
N PRO A 59 -15.96 -3.04 24.48
CA PRO A 59 -16.81 -4.11 23.91
C PRO A 59 -18.26 -4.05 24.42
N THR A 60 -19.06 -3.16 23.86
CA THR A 60 -20.52 -3.09 24.07
C THR A 60 -21.26 -3.64 22.86
N ALA A 61 -22.51 -4.06 23.04
CA ALA A 61 -23.36 -4.47 21.92
C ALA A 61 -23.52 -3.36 20.87
N GLN A 62 -23.54 -2.09 21.30
CA GLN A 62 -23.62 -0.95 20.39
C GLN A 62 -22.32 -0.79 19.59
N ASN A 63 -21.16 -0.77 20.26
CA ASN A 63 -19.86 -0.64 19.60
C ASN A 63 -19.57 -1.82 18.66
N ALA A 64 -20.05 -3.02 19.00
CA ALA A 64 -19.98 -4.18 18.11
C ALA A 64 -20.80 -3.96 16.83
N LYS A 65 -22.06 -3.49 16.95
CA LYS A 65 -22.91 -3.16 15.79
C LYS A 65 -22.31 -2.03 14.94
N ASP A 66 -21.80 -0.98 15.57
CA ASP A 66 -21.17 0.15 14.86
C ASP A 66 -19.92 -0.30 14.11
N LYS A 67 -19.11 -1.19 14.72
CA LYS A 67 -17.95 -1.79 14.06
C LYS A 67 -18.34 -2.70 12.91
N GLU A 68 -19.39 -3.52 13.06
CA GLU A 68 -19.91 -4.36 11.99
C GLU A 68 -20.44 -3.52 10.81
N ALA A 69 -21.19 -2.46 11.09
CA ALA A 69 -21.66 -1.51 10.08
C ALA A 69 -20.49 -0.84 9.34
N SER A 70 -19.49 -0.37 10.09
CA SER A 70 -18.26 0.21 9.52
C SER A 70 -17.50 -0.78 8.64
N LEU A 71 -17.33 -2.03 9.10
CA LEU A 71 -16.70 -3.10 8.32
C LEU A 71 -17.47 -3.38 7.03
N LYS A 72 -18.80 -3.42 7.07
CA LYS A 72 -19.62 -3.62 5.86
C LYS A 72 -19.41 -2.49 4.85
N VAL A 73 -19.34 -1.24 5.30
CA VAL A 73 -19.06 -0.08 4.42
C VAL A 73 -17.65 -0.18 3.82
N VAL A 74 -16.65 -0.51 4.64
CA VAL A 74 -15.26 -0.68 4.17
C VAL A 74 -15.16 -1.81 3.14
N LEU A 75 -15.78 -2.96 3.40
CA LEU A 75 -15.80 -4.09 2.48
C LEU A 75 -16.51 -3.76 1.17
N SER A 76 -17.64 -3.05 1.23
CA SER A 76 -18.35 -2.60 0.03
C SER A 76 -17.47 -1.68 -0.82
N LYS A 77 -16.85 -0.66 -0.22
CA LYS A 77 -15.97 0.28 -0.94
C LYS A 77 -14.70 -0.40 -1.47
N ALA A 78 -14.14 -1.35 -0.70
CA ALA A 78 -12.99 -2.13 -1.14
C ALA A 78 -13.32 -3.04 -2.33
N THR A 79 -14.53 -3.60 -2.35
CA THR A 79 -15.02 -4.41 -3.47
C THR A 79 -15.23 -3.55 -4.72
N GLU A 80 -15.88 -2.39 -4.57
CA GLU A 80 -16.06 -1.43 -5.67
C GLU A 80 -14.71 -0.96 -6.26
N ALA A 81 -13.76 -0.60 -5.40
CA ALA A 81 -12.42 -0.20 -5.82
C ALA A 81 -11.69 -1.35 -6.54
N ARG A 82 -11.83 -2.58 -6.05
CA ARG A 82 -11.26 -3.77 -6.68
C ARG A 82 -11.87 -4.02 -8.05
N GLU A 83 -13.19 -3.91 -8.20
CA GLU A 83 -13.87 -4.11 -9.48
C GLU A 83 -13.42 -3.08 -10.52
N LYS A 84 -13.33 -1.80 -10.13
CA LYS A 84 -12.78 -0.74 -10.98
C LYS A 84 -11.34 -1.02 -11.41
N LEU A 85 -10.49 -1.49 -10.50
CA LEU A 85 -9.10 -1.83 -10.83
C LEU A 85 -8.97 -3.09 -11.69
N LEU A 86 -9.88 -4.06 -11.53
CA LEU A 86 -9.90 -5.27 -12.34
C LEU A 86 -10.34 -5.00 -13.79
N ALA A 87 -11.10 -3.93 -14.04
CA ALA A 87 -11.49 -3.54 -15.40
C ALA A 87 -10.29 -3.25 -16.32
N PHE A 88 -9.17 -2.75 -15.76
CA PHE A 88 -7.94 -2.48 -16.50
C PHE A 88 -7.12 -3.74 -16.82
N ARG A 89 -7.52 -4.90 -16.32
CA ARG A 89 -6.76 -6.14 -16.51
C ARG A 89 -7.53 -7.05 -17.47
N PRO A 90 -6.90 -7.52 -18.56
CA PRO A 90 -7.52 -8.53 -19.41
C PRO A 90 -7.75 -9.83 -18.63
N GLU A 91 -8.88 -10.51 -18.88
CA GLU A 91 -9.26 -11.74 -18.18
C GLU A 91 -8.16 -12.81 -18.25
N LYS A 92 -7.48 -12.89 -19.40
CA LYS A 92 -6.36 -13.81 -19.64
C LYS A 92 -5.24 -13.07 -20.36
N MET A 93 -4.00 -13.35 -19.95
CA MET A 93 -2.79 -12.95 -20.64
C MET A 93 -2.17 -14.20 -21.26
N GLU A 94 -2.66 -14.55 -22.45
CA GLU A 94 -2.25 -15.78 -23.12
C GLU A 94 -0.83 -15.67 -23.66
N ASN A 95 -0.06 -16.74 -23.48
CA ASN A 95 1.30 -16.81 -24.00
C ASN A 95 1.25 -17.09 -25.51
N ILE A 96 1.90 -16.23 -26.27
CA ILE A 96 2.14 -16.40 -27.71
C ILE A 96 3.53 -17.00 -27.95
N SER A 97 3.79 -17.47 -29.17
CA SER A 97 5.14 -17.95 -29.52
C SER A 97 6.15 -16.79 -29.50
N GLY A 98 7.43 -17.11 -29.27
CA GLY A 98 8.49 -16.09 -29.34
C GLY A 98 8.61 -15.43 -30.72
N LYS A 99 8.20 -16.15 -31.79
CA LYS A 99 8.14 -15.62 -33.15
C LYS A 99 7.00 -14.61 -33.30
N ASP A 100 5.81 -14.96 -32.84
CA ASP A 100 4.64 -14.07 -32.92
C ASP A 100 4.87 -12.81 -32.09
N PHE A 101 5.52 -12.93 -30.94
CA PHE A 101 5.93 -11.78 -30.14
C PHE A 101 6.91 -10.88 -30.88
N ALA A 102 7.92 -11.45 -31.56
CA ALA A 102 8.89 -10.65 -32.34
C ALA A 102 8.22 -9.91 -33.51
N THR A 103 7.25 -10.55 -34.19
CA THR A 103 6.43 -9.90 -35.21
C THR A 103 5.62 -8.76 -34.59
N LYS A 104 4.85 -9.05 -33.53
CA LYS A 104 4.04 -8.04 -32.83
C LYS A 104 4.86 -6.84 -32.38
N LEU A 105 6.05 -7.07 -31.80
CA LEU A 105 6.96 -6.01 -31.38
C LEU A 105 7.43 -5.16 -32.57
N THR A 106 7.78 -5.78 -33.69
CA THR A 106 8.21 -5.06 -34.89
C THR A 106 7.07 -4.21 -35.48
N ASP A 107 5.85 -4.75 -35.50
CA ASP A 107 4.67 -4.02 -35.98
C ASP A 107 4.34 -2.84 -35.05
N SER A 108 4.39 -3.05 -33.73
CA SER A 108 4.14 -2.01 -32.73
C SER A 108 5.17 -0.88 -32.82
N VAL A 109 6.45 -1.23 -33.00
CA VAL A 109 7.53 -0.25 -33.21
C VAL A 109 7.29 0.55 -34.49
N THR A 110 6.85 -0.10 -35.56
CA THR A 110 6.52 0.57 -36.83
C THR A 110 5.38 1.56 -36.63
N ARG A 111 4.25 1.12 -36.06
CA ARG A 111 3.08 1.97 -35.78
C ARG A 111 3.44 3.18 -34.92
N VAL A 112 4.17 2.96 -33.82
CA VAL A 112 4.59 4.07 -32.97
C VAL A 112 5.56 5.00 -33.71
N THR A 113 6.45 4.48 -34.55
CA THR A 113 7.36 5.33 -35.32
C THR A 113 6.62 6.24 -36.30
N GLU A 114 5.55 5.75 -36.91
CA GLU A 114 4.68 6.53 -37.80
C GLU A 114 3.94 7.67 -37.06
N LEU A 115 3.65 7.51 -35.77
CA LEU A 115 3.00 8.53 -34.94
C LEU A 115 3.89 9.74 -34.61
N PHE A 116 5.20 9.63 -34.77
CA PHE A 116 6.15 10.72 -34.49
C PHE A 116 6.99 11.04 -35.74
N PRO A 117 6.36 11.63 -36.77
CA PRO A 117 7.05 11.97 -38.01
C PRO A 117 8.00 13.14 -37.77
N GLY A 118 9.30 12.92 -37.98
CA GLY A 118 10.28 13.99 -37.90
C GLY A 118 11.70 13.49 -37.64
N GLU A 119 12.68 14.24 -38.15
CA GLU A 119 14.07 13.99 -37.81
C GLU A 119 14.25 14.22 -36.30
N LYS A 120 14.82 13.23 -35.58
CA LYS A 120 15.02 13.26 -34.11
C LYS A 120 13.73 13.25 -33.27
N ALA A 121 12.57 12.98 -33.86
CA ALA A 121 11.31 12.83 -33.11
C ALA A 121 11.35 11.60 -32.18
N ILE A 122 12.10 10.57 -32.57
CA ILE A 122 12.33 9.34 -31.81
C ILE A 122 13.85 9.11 -31.66
N PRO A 123 14.33 8.63 -30.51
CA PRO A 123 15.75 8.38 -30.29
C PRO A 123 16.29 7.22 -31.14
N SER A 124 17.59 7.23 -31.42
CA SER A 124 18.23 6.15 -32.17
C SER A 124 18.13 4.81 -31.42
N GLY A 125 17.87 3.74 -32.18
CA GLY A 125 17.70 2.40 -31.61
C GLY A 125 16.45 2.25 -30.73
N PHE A 126 15.46 3.13 -30.90
CA PHE A 126 14.15 2.98 -30.28
C PHE A 126 13.52 1.63 -30.61
N TYR A 127 12.99 0.98 -29.57
CA TYR A 127 12.37 -0.35 -29.68
C TYR A 127 11.37 -0.56 -28.54
N LEU A 128 10.62 0.49 -28.19
CA LEU A 128 9.61 0.49 -27.11
C LEU A 128 10.09 0.01 -25.72
N GLY A 129 11.39 0.09 -25.42
CA GLY A 129 11.96 -0.47 -24.19
C GLY A 129 12.23 -1.99 -24.25
N PHE A 130 12.10 -2.63 -25.41
CA PHE A 130 12.32 -4.07 -25.65
C PHE A 130 13.64 -4.32 -26.38
N LYS A 131 14.63 -3.43 -26.27
CA LYS A 131 15.91 -3.53 -27.00
C LYS A 131 16.59 -4.90 -26.87
N LYS A 132 16.42 -5.59 -25.73
CA LYS A 132 16.87 -6.97 -25.46
C LYS A 132 16.39 -7.98 -26.52
N TYR A 133 15.20 -7.78 -27.08
CA TYR A 133 14.55 -8.67 -28.03
C TYR A 133 14.82 -8.31 -29.49
N ARG A 134 15.75 -7.39 -29.74
CA ARG A 134 16.25 -7.13 -31.10
C ARG A 134 17.14 -8.28 -31.53
N GLY A 135 16.53 -9.28 -32.19
CA GLY A 135 17.22 -10.49 -32.65
C GLY A 135 17.30 -11.63 -31.62
N SER A 136 16.57 -11.53 -30.51
CA SER A 136 16.42 -12.62 -29.54
C SER A 136 14.95 -12.81 -29.17
N GLN A 137 14.56 -14.00 -28.76
CA GLN A 137 13.19 -14.31 -28.38
C GLN A 137 13.03 -14.37 -26.86
N PRO A 138 11.91 -13.87 -26.31
CA PRO A 138 11.58 -14.07 -24.90
C PRO A 138 11.28 -15.54 -24.60
N LYS A 139 11.32 -15.89 -23.31
CA LYS A 139 10.82 -17.17 -22.83
C LYS A 139 9.31 -17.27 -23.08
N ALA A 140 8.84 -18.43 -23.50
CA ALA A 140 7.42 -18.67 -23.80
C ALA A 140 6.49 -18.35 -22.61
N GLU A 141 6.96 -18.57 -21.38
CA GLU A 141 6.19 -18.27 -20.16
C GLU A 141 6.02 -16.77 -19.88
N ALA A 142 6.85 -15.92 -20.50
CA ALA A 142 6.84 -14.48 -20.31
C ALA A 142 6.05 -13.74 -21.40
N THR A 143 5.73 -14.38 -22.53
CA THR A 143 5.20 -13.69 -23.71
C THR A 143 3.83 -13.08 -23.49
N GLY A 144 2.96 -13.68 -22.67
CA GLY A 144 1.65 -13.10 -22.36
C GLY A 144 1.77 -11.79 -21.58
N LEU A 145 2.63 -11.75 -20.55
CA LEU A 145 2.91 -10.54 -19.77
C LEU A 145 3.65 -9.49 -20.59
N LEU A 146 4.64 -9.89 -21.40
CA LEU A 146 5.36 -8.97 -22.27
C LEU A 146 4.46 -8.39 -23.36
N SER A 147 3.52 -9.17 -23.89
CA SER A 147 2.53 -8.68 -24.85
C SER A 147 1.63 -7.63 -24.21
N TYR A 148 1.12 -7.90 -23.01
CA TYR A 148 0.32 -6.92 -22.26
C TYR A 148 1.10 -5.64 -21.98
N GLN A 149 2.38 -5.74 -21.58
CA GLN A 149 3.23 -4.58 -21.36
C GLN A 149 3.49 -3.82 -22.68
N LEU A 150 3.73 -4.54 -23.78
CA LEU A 150 3.93 -3.97 -25.12
C LEU A 150 2.73 -3.12 -25.54
N ASP A 151 1.53 -3.68 -25.44
CA ASP A 151 0.29 -3.00 -25.79
C ASP A 151 0.09 -1.75 -24.94
N GLY A 152 0.40 -1.82 -23.64
CA GLY A 152 0.34 -0.67 -22.73
C GLY A 152 1.30 0.47 -23.10
N MET A 153 2.51 0.20 -23.60
CA MET A 153 3.39 1.30 -24.02
C MET A 153 3.07 1.80 -25.42
N GLU A 154 2.57 0.95 -26.32
CA GLU A 154 2.02 1.41 -27.59
C GLU A 154 0.88 2.39 -27.32
N TYR A 155 -0.05 2.04 -26.43
CA TYR A 155 -1.13 2.92 -25.98
C TYR A 155 -0.59 4.21 -25.35
N LEU A 156 0.36 4.12 -24.41
CA LEU A 156 0.96 5.30 -23.76
C LEU A 156 1.51 6.31 -24.77
N LEU A 157 2.23 5.82 -25.78
CA LEU A 157 2.82 6.67 -26.81
C LEU A 157 1.82 7.15 -27.84
N THR A 158 0.76 6.39 -28.08
CA THR A 158 -0.39 6.85 -28.86
C THR A 158 -1.05 8.03 -28.17
N GLN A 159 -1.32 7.93 -26.86
CA GLN A 159 -1.87 9.04 -26.08
C GLN A 159 -0.93 10.25 -26.03
N ALA A 160 0.40 10.03 -26.00
CA ALA A 160 1.36 11.11 -26.10
C ALA A 160 1.32 11.81 -27.47
N SER A 161 1.29 11.05 -28.57
CA SER A 161 1.19 11.60 -29.93
C SER A 161 -0.11 12.38 -30.12
N GLU A 162 -1.24 11.82 -29.69
CA GLU A 162 -2.56 12.47 -29.76
C GLU A 162 -2.66 13.75 -28.93
N ALA A 163 -1.97 13.82 -27.79
CA ALA A 163 -1.84 15.05 -27.01
C ALA A 163 -1.00 16.12 -27.74
N GLY A 164 -0.25 15.74 -28.76
CA GLY A 164 0.62 16.62 -29.54
C GLY A 164 2.09 16.59 -29.11
N VAL A 165 2.53 15.56 -28.38
CA VAL A 165 3.96 15.34 -28.13
C VAL A 165 4.65 15.05 -29.45
N LYS A 166 5.69 15.81 -29.79
CA LYS A 166 6.41 15.69 -31.08
C LYS A 166 7.77 15.03 -30.96
N GLN A 167 8.34 15.02 -29.76
CA GLN A 167 9.70 14.55 -29.54
C GLN A 167 9.79 13.71 -28.27
N ILE A 168 10.18 12.44 -28.46
CA ILE A 168 10.57 11.51 -27.42
C ILE A 168 12.09 11.58 -27.28
N GLU A 169 12.58 11.75 -26.05
CA GLU A 169 14.01 11.73 -25.77
C GLU A 169 14.47 10.36 -25.28
N ASN A 170 13.68 9.74 -24.41
CA ASN A 170 14.04 8.47 -23.80
C ASN A 170 12.80 7.66 -23.42
N LEU A 171 12.93 6.34 -23.54
CA LEU A 171 11.96 5.38 -23.05
C LEU A 171 12.72 4.16 -22.52
N VAL A 172 12.69 3.99 -21.20
CA VAL A 172 13.38 2.91 -20.48
C VAL A 172 12.35 2.05 -19.79
N ARG A 173 12.51 0.75 -19.93
CA ARG A 173 11.65 -0.26 -19.32
C ARG A 173 12.52 -1.20 -18.50
N GLU A 174 12.14 -1.45 -17.26
CA GLU A 174 12.79 -2.50 -16.47
C GLU A 174 12.33 -3.90 -16.92
N SER A 175 13.23 -4.88 -16.81
CA SER A 175 12.86 -6.27 -17.09
C SER A 175 11.93 -6.81 -16.00
N ILE A 176 10.88 -7.51 -16.39
CA ILE A 176 9.99 -8.19 -15.46
C ILE A 176 10.62 -9.53 -15.03
N PRO A 177 10.35 -10.03 -13.81
CA PRO A 177 10.95 -11.26 -13.30
C PRO A 177 10.78 -12.48 -14.22
N GLN A 178 9.64 -12.56 -14.91
CA GLN A 178 9.29 -13.67 -15.80
C GLN A 178 10.22 -13.76 -17.01
N GLU A 179 10.82 -12.65 -17.46
CA GLU A 179 11.82 -12.65 -18.53
C GLU A 179 13.04 -13.50 -18.15
N ASP A 180 13.36 -13.53 -16.86
CA ASP A 180 14.47 -14.34 -16.31
C ASP A 180 13.99 -15.73 -15.85
N GLY A 181 12.72 -16.08 -16.06
CA GLY A 181 12.11 -17.32 -15.56
C GLY A 181 11.88 -17.33 -14.05
N LYS A 182 11.78 -16.14 -13.45
CA LYS A 182 11.47 -15.97 -12.03
C LYS A 182 10.01 -15.54 -11.88
N GLY A 183 9.33 -16.05 -10.88
CA GLY A 183 8.07 -15.45 -10.44
C GLY A 183 8.32 -14.07 -9.82
N TRP A 184 7.28 -13.24 -9.77
CA TRP A 184 7.34 -12.06 -8.92
C TRP A 184 7.64 -12.47 -7.48
N ALA A 185 8.58 -11.79 -6.84
CA ALA A 185 8.82 -12.00 -5.42
C ALA A 185 7.48 -11.81 -4.67
N GLU A 186 7.00 -12.86 -4.03
CA GLU A 186 6.02 -12.72 -2.98
C GLU A 186 6.68 -11.91 -1.86
N ASN A 187 5.91 -11.03 -1.20
CA ASN A 187 6.37 -10.27 -0.04
C ASN A 187 6.63 -11.22 1.15
N LYS A 188 7.58 -12.14 1.03
CA LYS A 188 8.15 -12.86 2.17
C LYS A 188 9.12 -11.89 2.79
N LYS A 189 8.65 -11.03 3.70
CA LYS A 189 9.59 -10.19 4.43
C LYS A 189 10.55 -11.09 5.19
N GLY A 190 11.83 -10.78 5.01
CA GLY A 190 12.96 -11.47 5.61
C GLY A 190 12.76 -11.66 7.11
N ARG A 191 13.36 -12.73 7.62
CA ARG A 191 13.51 -13.01 9.05
C ARG A 191 13.88 -11.71 9.76
N SER A 192 12.91 -11.07 10.39
CA SER A 192 13.18 -9.98 11.32
C SER A 192 13.88 -10.62 12.51
N SER A 193 15.20 -10.70 12.41
CA SER A 193 16.10 -10.87 13.52
C SER A 193 15.97 -9.61 14.39
N ARG A 194 14.97 -9.56 15.25
CA ARG A 194 14.92 -8.62 16.37
C ARG A 194 14.32 -9.31 17.58
N THR A 195 15.23 -9.87 18.37
CA THR A 195 15.10 -10.02 19.82
C THR A 195 14.38 -8.81 20.42
N SER A 196 13.13 -8.99 20.84
CA SER A 196 12.50 -8.10 21.81
C SER A 196 11.74 -8.94 22.83
N LYS A 197 12.47 -9.35 23.87
CA LYS A 197 11.87 -9.67 25.17
C LYS A 197 11.43 -8.34 25.79
N ARG A 198 10.15 -7.98 25.62
CA ARG A 198 9.42 -7.13 26.57
C ARG A 198 7.94 -7.33 26.32
N GLY A 199 7.21 -7.69 27.38
CA GLY A 199 5.80 -8.09 27.36
C GLY A 199 4.85 -6.96 26.97
N GLY A 200 4.91 -6.54 25.72
CA GLY A 200 3.91 -5.70 25.06
C GLY A 200 2.97 -6.56 24.23
N PHE A 201 1.71 -6.13 24.16
CA PHE A 201 0.65 -6.66 23.33
C PHE A 201 1.18 -7.16 21.97
N LYS A 202 1.15 -8.49 21.75
CA LYS A 202 1.34 -9.05 20.41
C LYS A 202 0.13 -8.63 19.61
N ALA A 203 0.29 -7.67 18.71
CA ALA A 203 -0.72 -7.40 17.69
C ALA A 203 -1.10 -8.74 17.03
N PRO A 204 -2.40 -8.99 16.79
CA PRO A 204 -2.80 -10.19 16.05
C PRO A 204 -2.01 -10.23 14.75
N LYS A 205 -1.41 -11.40 14.48
CA LYS A 205 -0.76 -11.65 13.19
C LYS A 205 -1.88 -11.72 12.16
N PHE A 206 -2.12 -10.64 11.46
CA PHE A 206 -2.88 -10.69 10.23
C PHE A 206 -2.04 -11.44 9.21
N ASP A 207 -2.65 -12.36 8.46
CA ASP A 207 -2.00 -12.95 7.30
C ASP A 207 -1.55 -11.83 6.36
N ASP A 208 -0.41 -12.03 5.69
CA ASP A 208 0.08 -11.05 4.73
C ASP A 208 -1.01 -10.83 3.67
N LEU A 209 -1.39 -9.56 3.49
CA LEU A 209 -2.40 -9.20 2.51
C LEU A 209 -1.95 -9.67 1.11
N PRO A 210 -2.84 -10.25 0.31
CA PRO A 210 -2.49 -10.70 -1.03
C PRO A 210 -1.98 -9.51 -1.86
N THR A 211 -0.98 -9.75 -2.70
CA THR A 211 -0.49 -8.71 -3.60
C THR A 211 -1.59 -8.38 -4.62
N VAL A 212 -2.13 -7.16 -4.54
CA VAL A 212 -3.29 -6.73 -5.34
C VAL A 212 -2.89 -6.37 -6.78
N ALA A 213 -1.67 -5.85 -6.98
CA ALA A 213 -1.15 -5.48 -8.30
C ALA A 213 0.37 -5.68 -8.39
N ARG A 214 0.86 -5.92 -9.60
CA ARG A 214 2.29 -5.99 -9.92
C ARG A 214 2.66 -4.79 -10.79
N ARG A 215 3.77 -4.14 -10.47
CA ARG A 215 4.21 -2.92 -11.16
C ARG A 215 5.09 -3.29 -12.35
N MET A 216 4.94 -2.57 -13.45
CA MET A 216 5.81 -2.66 -14.61
C MET A 216 6.36 -1.27 -14.90
N PRO A 217 7.44 -0.87 -14.21
CA PRO A 217 7.92 0.51 -14.25
C PRO A 217 8.50 0.86 -15.62
N VAL A 218 8.19 2.08 -16.05
CA VAL A 218 8.67 2.68 -17.29
C VAL A 218 9.09 4.10 -16.98
N GLU A 219 10.24 4.51 -17.50
CA GLU A 219 10.70 5.89 -17.52
C GLU A 219 10.49 6.45 -18.91
N PHE A 220 9.77 7.57 -18.99
CA PHE A 220 9.45 8.23 -20.24
C PHE A 220 9.90 9.69 -20.16
N THR A 221 10.69 10.11 -21.14
CA THR A 221 11.21 11.49 -21.25
C THR A 221 10.85 12.03 -22.62
N PHE A 222 10.22 13.20 -22.65
CA PHE A 222 9.76 13.85 -23.86
C PHE A 222 9.83 15.38 -23.71
N LYS A 223 9.76 16.08 -24.84
CA LYS A 223 9.69 17.53 -24.90
C LYS A 223 8.37 17.96 -25.48
N ALA A 224 7.67 18.83 -24.76
CA ALA A 224 6.40 19.39 -25.20
C ALA A 224 6.11 20.74 -24.52
N PRO A 225 5.28 21.60 -25.14
CA PRO A 225 4.71 22.76 -24.47
C PRO A 225 3.83 22.36 -23.29
N GLU A 226 3.69 23.25 -22.31
CA GLU A 226 2.93 23.00 -21.08
C GLU A 226 1.47 22.55 -21.32
N PRO A 227 0.71 23.11 -22.27
CA PRO A 227 -0.66 22.65 -22.55
C PRO A 227 -0.70 21.19 -23.02
N VAL A 228 0.28 20.77 -23.83
CA VAL A 228 0.41 19.39 -24.32
C VAL A 228 0.75 18.43 -23.19
N VAL A 229 1.63 18.86 -22.26
CA VAL A 229 1.96 18.06 -21.08
C VAL A 229 0.72 17.84 -20.21
N ARG A 230 -0.08 18.88 -19.98
CA ARG A 230 -1.35 18.76 -19.22
C ARG A 230 -2.34 17.83 -19.91
N ASP A 231 -2.52 17.97 -21.22
CA ASP A 231 -3.43 17.12 -22.00
C ASP A 231 -3.00 15.65 -21.94
N PHE A 232 -1.70 15.38 -22.11
CA PHE A 232 -1.14 14.04 -21.99
C PHE A 232 -1.43 13.40 -20.61
N PHE A 233 -1.14 14.11 -19.51
CA PHE A 233 -1.42 13.60 -18.16
C PHE A 233 -2.91 13.39 -17.90
N THR A 234 -3.76 14.25 -18.48
CA THR A 234 -5.22 14.12 -18.38
C THR A 234 -5.70 12.88 -19.12
N ARG A 235 -5.18 12.61 -20.32
CA ARG A 235 -5.52 11.42 -21.12
C ARG A 235 -5.13 10.13 -20.42
N ILE A 236 -3.90 10.03 -19.91
CA ILE A 236 -3.47 8.79 -19.22
C ILE A 236 -4.13 8.62 -17.85
N GLY A 237 -4.50 9.73 -17.19
CA GLY A 237 -5.22 9.72 -15.91
C GLY A 237 -6.70 9.33 -16.03
N ASN A 238 -7.31 9.62 -17.19
CA ASN A 238 -8.70 9.28 -17.51
C ASN A 238 -8.82 8.10 -18.49
N SER A 239 -7.75 7.33 -18.67
CA SER A 239 -7.71 6.17 -19.56
C SER A 239 -8.54 5.04 -18.98
N ASP A 240 -9.42 4.44 -19.78
CA ASP A 240 -10.21 3.26 -19.43
C ASP A 240 -9.52 1.94 -19.82
N GLU A 241 -8.49 1.98 -20.68
CA GLU A 241 -7.83 0.78 -21.19
C GLU A 241 -6.71 0.26 -20.27
N TYR A 242 -5.80 1.16 -19.89
CA TYR A 242 -4.66 0.84 -19.04
C TYR A 242 -4.60 1.76 -17.82
N PHE A 243 -4.23 1.18 -16.67
CA PHE A 243 -4.02 1.93 -15.44
C PHE A 243 -2.56 2.41 -15.33
N PHE A 244 -2.35 3.72 -15.42
CA PHE A 244 -1.04 4.35 -15.24
C PHE A 244 -0.95 5.08 -13.89
N GLU A 245 0.14 4.84 -13.16
CA GLU A 245 0.47 5.57 -11.93
C GLU A 245 1.73 6.42 -12.16
N THR A 246 1.59 7.75 -12.19
CA THR A 246 2.74 8.65 -12.21
C THR A 246 3.36 8.76 -10.83
N ARG A 247 4.54 8.16 -10.64
CA ARG A 247 5.24 8.16 -9.35
C ARG A 247 6.18 9.34 -9.16
N ILE A 248 6.93 9.67 -10.21
CA ILE A 248 7.94 10.72 -10.20
C ILE A 248 7.81 11.46 -11.51
N ALA A 249 7.70 12.79 -11.42
CA ALA A 249 7.79 13.68 -12.56
C ALA A 249 8.91 14.69 -12.29
N ARG A 250 9.83 14.82 -13.24
CA ARG A 250 10.87 15.87 -13.21
C ARG A 250 10.64 16.76 -14.43
N VAL A 251 10.38 18.04 -14.17
CA VAL A 251 10.16 19.04 -15.22
C VAL A 251 11.41 19.91 -15.31
N LEU A 252 11.92 20.06 -16.52
CA LEU A 252 13.05 20.93 -16.83
C LEU A 252 12.60 21.94 -17.88
N ASN A 253 12.73 23.22 -17.56
CA ASN A 253 12.45 24.28 -18.52
C ASN A 253 13.69 24.57 -19.36
N PRO A 254 13.56 24.77 -20.67
CA PRO A 254 14.69 25.02 -21.57
C PRO A 254 15.35 26.39 -21.33
N ALA A 255 14.67 27.33 -20.68
CA ALA A 255 15.19 28.62 -20.25
C ALA A 255 14.76 28.90 -18.81
N SER A 256 15.53 29.74 -18.10
CA SER A 256 15.13 30.30 -16.81
C SER A 256 13.81 31.04 -16.99
N ILE A 257 12.77 30.61 -16.28
CA ILE A 257 11.51 31.35 -16.24
C ILE A 257 11.84 32.72 -15.64
N PRO A 258 11.47 33.84 -16.27
CA PRO A 258 11.46 35.11 -15.57
C PRO A 258 10.57 34.91 -14.35
N SER A 259 11.11 35.07 -13.14
CA SER A 259 10.27 35.09 -11.94
C SER A 259 9.15 36.09 -12.18
N ALA A 260 7.94 35.75 -11.73
CA ALA A 260 6.71 36.48 -12.00
C ALA A 260 6.68 37.87 -11.31
N GLY A 261 7.65 38.74 -11.62
CA GLY A 261 7.85 40.02 -10.94
C GLY A 261 7.99 41.22 -11.86
N LYS A 262 8.19 41.07 -13.18
CA LYS A 262 8.41 42.24 -14.07
C LYS A 262 7.79 42.20 -15.48
N ALA A 263 7.16 41.10 -15.89
CA ALA A 263 6.59 40.97 -17.24
C ALA A 263 5.05 40.82 -17.27
N ALA A 264 4.37 40.86 -16.12
CA ALA A 264 2.91 40.77 -16.04
C ALA A 264 2.22 42.15 -15.93
N SER A 265 2.93 43.24 -16.20
CA SER A 265 2.43 44.62 -16.02
C SER A 265 2.72 45.55 -17.19
N SER A 266 2.20 45.20 -18.37
CA SER A 266 1.87 46.11 -19.48
C SER A 266 1.13 45.24 -20.49
N GLU A 267 -0.10 45.42 -20.95
CA GLU A 267 -1.14 46.44 -21.09
C GLU A 267 -2.35 45.62 -21.62
N LYS A 268 -3.64 45.85 -21.42
CA LYS A 268 -4.47 46.88 -20.79
C LYS A 268 -5.90 46.31 -20.73
N LYS A 269 -6.70 46.84 -19.82
CA LYS A 269 -8.11 46.56 -19.50
C LYS A 269 -9.10 46.52 -20.69
N SER A 270 -10.07 45.61 -20.58
CA SER A 270 -11.53 45.86 -20.67
C SER A 270 -12.25 44.61 -20.12
N ASP A 271 -12.67 44.60 -18.85
CA ASP A 271 -14.04 44.91 -18.39
C ASP A 271 -15.12 44.05 -19.09
N ASP A 272 -15.51 42.91 -18.49
CA ASP A 272 -16.82 42.76 -17.85
C ASP A 272 -16.90 41.44 -17.05
N GLY A 273 -17.72 41.44 -15.99
CA GLY A 273 -17.62 40.56 -14.83
C GLY A 273 -18.22 39.16 -14.92
N GLY A 274 -17.85 38.34 -13.94
CA GLY A 274 -18.46 37.04 -13.67
C GLY A 274 -17.64 36.23 -12.67
N GLY A 275 -17.93 36.39 -11.38
CA GLY A 275 -17.24 35.70 -10.28
C GLY A 275 -17.41 34.18 -10.30
N GLY A 276 -16.38 33.47 -9.85
CA GLY A 276 -16.38 32.01 -9.76
C GLY A 276 -15.20 31.43 -8.97
N ALA A 277 -15.24 31.59 -7.65
CA ALA A 277 -14.90 30.59 -6.64
C ALA A 277 -13.63 29.70 -6.80
N PHE A 278 -12.43 30.26 -6.83
CA PHE A 278 -11.25 29.64 -6.20
C PHE A 278 -10.32 30.74 -5.69
N GLY A 279 -10.15 30.82 -4.37
CA GLY A 279 -9.39 31.87 -3.69
C GLY A 279 -7.93 31.90 -4.11
N ALA A 280 -7.40 33.11 -4.28
CA ALA A 280 -5.99 33.37 -4.51
C ALA A 280 -5.18 32.85 -3.31
N ILE A 281 -4.22 31.96 -3.57
CA ILE A 281 -3.22 31.56 -2.57
C ILE A 281 -2.12 32.60 -2.63
N GLU A 282 -2.07 33.44 -1.61
CA GLU A 282 -1.03 34.44 -1.37
C GLU A 282 0.20 33.70 -0.82
N ILE A 283 1.31 33.71 -1.56
CA ILE A 283 2.60 33.17 -1.11
C ILE A 283 3.39 34.34 -0.56
N GLU A 284 3.30 34.58 0.75
CA GLU A 284 4.21 35.49 1.45
C GLU A 284 5.58 34.81 1.61
N GLY A 285 6.58 35.34 0.90
CA GLY A 285 7.99 35.03 1.12
C GLY A 285 8.72 36.32 1.50
N GLU A 286 9.06 36.43 2.78
CA GLU A 286 9.88 37.51 3.32
C GLU A 286 11.35 37.27 2.92
N GLU A 287 11.87 38.00 1.94
CA GLU A 287 13.30 37.96 1.55
C GLU A 287 14.11 38.87 2.49
N THR A 288 14.94 38.27 3.35
CA THR A 288 16.02 38.97 4.05
C THR A 288 17.19 39.19 3.09
N VAL A 289 17.48 40.47 2.82
CA VAL A 289 18.61 40.94 1.99
C VAL A 289 19.91 40.83 2.80
N GLU A 290 20.88 40.03 2.32
CA GLU A 290 22.28 40.13 2.77
C GLU A 290 23.03 41.06 1.80
N GLU A 291 23.49 42.20 2.30
CA GLU A 291 24.41 43.12 1.61
C GLU A 291 25.87 42.64 1.77
N GLU A 292 26.59 42.49 0.65
CA GLU A 292 28.04 42.29 0.63
C GLU A 292 28.79 43.59 1.00
N PRO A 293 29.91 43.51 1.75
CA PRO A 293 30.86 44.62 1.82
C PRO A 293 32.13 44.36 0.96
N VAL A 294 32.41 45.38 0.15
CA VAL A 294 33.63 45.82 -0.55
C VAL A 294 34.94 45.07 -0.27
#